data_AF-A0A6J4R1Y6-F1
#
_entry.id   AF-A0A6J4R1Y6-F1
#
_cell.length_a   1.000
_cell.length_b   1.000
_cell.length_c   1.000
_cell.angle_alpha   90.00
_cell.angle_beta   90.00
_cell.angle_gamma   90.00
#
_symmetry.space_group_name_H-M   'P 1'
#
loop_
_entity.id
_entity.type
_entity.pdbx_description
1 polymer ?
#
loop_
_entity_poly.entity_id
_entity_poly.type
_entity_poly.pdbx_seq_one_letter_code
_entity_poly.pdbx_strand_id
1 'polypeptide(L)'
;MTDFLPRPFWLIVNHQSGGMEVMTITLASGEEALPVFGFEDEAAMFLELGTWSGWRIMETTAGELVSALSCLCAGVDRVVLDPLPGLDVAAFVDLVSMEREAFVEYLLNARRLPSPLDLSVEALPSGRHDRSSDVG
;
A
#
# COMPACT_ATOMS: atom_id res chain seq x y z
N MET A 1 4.38 -9.43 18.48
CA MET A 1 4.53 -10.63 17.62
C MET A 1 3.71 -10.37 16.36
N THR A 2 4.14 -9.39 15.55
CA THR A 2 3.34 -8.93 14.38
C THR A 2 4.23 -8.34 13.27
N ASP A 3 5.45 -8.87 13.07
CA ASP A 3 6.47 -8.22 12.22
C ASP A 3 6.81 -8.99 10.93
N PHE A 4 5.93 -9.86 10.43
CA PHE A 4 6.21 -10.63 9.21
C PHE A 4 5.03 -10.77 8.22
N LEU A 5 3.88 -10.15 8.50
CA LEU A 5 2.81 -10.07 7.50
C LEU A 5 3.03 -8.81 6.64
N PRO A 6 2.83 -8.90 5.30
CA PRO A 6 2.85 -7.72 4.47
C PRO A 6 1.87 -6.70 5.04
N ARG A 7 2.33 -5.46 5.22
CA ARG A 7 1.52 -4.40 5.83
C ARG A 7 0.23 -4.23 5.00
N PRO A 8 -0.94 -4.24 5.65
CA PRO A 8 -2.19 -3.96 4.95
C PRO A 8 -2.23 -2.49 4.53
N PHE A 9 -3.15 -2.21 3.60
CA PHE A 9 -3.58 -0.88 3.22
C PHE A 9 -5.05 -0.73 3.58
N TRP A 10 -5.53 0.51 3.59
CA TRP A 10 -6.94 0.81 3.81
C TRP A 10 -7.48 1.60 2.64
N LEU A 11 -8.70 1.23 2.24
CA LEU A 11 -9.50 1.91 1.23
C LEU A 11 -10.78 2.42 1.85
N ILE A 12 -11.39 3.40 1.19
CA ILE A 12 -12.74 3.85 1.53
C ILE A 12 -13.69 3.31 0.46
N VAL A 13 -14.72 2.58 0.89
CA VAL A 13 -15.65 1.88 0.01
C VAL A 13 -17.10 2.18 0.36
N ASN A 14 -17.96 2.11 -0.63
CA ASN A 14 -19.41 2.17 -0.47
C ASN A 14 -20.01 0.86 -0.97
N HIS A 15 -20.92 0.27 -0.20
CA HIS A 15 -21.64 -0.93 -0.61
C HIS A 15 -23.04 -0.53 -1.03
N GLN A 16 -23.23 -0.46 -2.34
CA GLN A 16 -24.54 -0.21 -2.93
C GLN A 16 -25.19 -1.54 -3.33
N SER A 17 -26.49 -1.53 -3.58
CA SER A 17 -27.25 -2.72 -4.00
C SER A 17 -26.75 -3.34 -5.32
N GLY A 18 -25.93 -2.63 -6.10
CA GLY A 18 -25.31 -3.11 -7.34
C GLY A 18 -23.86 -3.61 -7.20
N GLY A 19 -23.24 -3.52 -6.02
CA GLY A 19 -21.85 -3.94 -5.81
C GLY A 19 -21.06 -3.04 -4.86
N MET A 20 -19.75 -3.27 -4.81
CA MET A 20 -18.82 -2.45 -4.06
C MET A 20 -18.24 -1.36 -4.96
N GLU A 21 -18.32 -0.12 -4.51
CA GLU A 21 -17.69 1.04 -5.10
C GLU A 21 -16.49 1.45 -4.25
N VAL A 22 -15.38 1.79 -4.90
CA VAL A 22 -14.16 2.27 -4.23
C VAL A 22 -14.08 3.78 -4.45
N MET A 23 -13.76 4.52 -3.38
CA MET A 23 -13.71 5.98 -3.42
C MET A 23 -12.64 6.46 -4.39
N THR A 24 -12.96 7.49 -5.16
CA THR A 24 -12.01 8.27 -5.96
C THR A 24 -12.14 9.74 -5.60
N ILE A 25 -11.05 10.48 -5.78
CA ILE A 25 -11.01 11.94 -5.63
C ILE A 25 -10.55 12.56 -6.94
N THR A 26 -11.07 13.74 -7.26
CA THR A 26 -10.64 14.50 -8.44
C THR A 26 -9.50 15.42 -8.05
N LEU A 27 -8.42 15.34 -8.82
CA LEU A 27 -7.21 16.16 -8.68
C LEU A 27 -7.40 17.58 -9.22
N ALA A 28 -6.45 18.49 -8.93
CA ALA A 28 -6.47 19.84 -9.52
C ALA A 28 -6.32 19.77 -11.05
N SER A 29 -5.55 18.79 -11.53
CA SER A 29 -5.40 18.47 -12.95
C SER A 29 -6.70 18.00 -13.61
N GLY A 30 -7.72 17.61 -12.84
CA GLY A 30 -8.95 17.01 -13.32
C GLY A 30 -8.87 15.49 -13.50
N GLU A 31 -7.70 14.88 -13.27
CA GLU A 31 -7.52 13.43 -13.26
C GLU A 31 -8.21 12.80 -12.04
N GLU A 32 -8.66 11.55 -12.18
CA GLU A 32 -9.17 10.78 -11.05
C GLU A 32 -8.03 10.07 -10.32
N ALA A 33 -8.06 10.13 -9.00
CA ALA A 33 -7.10 9.47 -8.13
C ALA A 33 -7.76 8.57 -7.09
N LEU A 34 -7.13 7.43 -6.81
CA LEU A 34 -7.50 6.55 -5.71
C LEU A 34 -6.75 6.96 -4.43
N PRO A 35 -7.44 7.40 -3.36
CA PRO A 35 -6.83 7.52 -2.05
C PRO A 35 -6.54 6.14 -1.45
N VAL A 36 -5.29 5.92 -1.04
CA VAL A 36 -4.83 4.71 -0.37
C VAL A 36 -4.18 5.10 0.94
N PHE A 37 -4.57 4.42 2.02
CA PHE A 37 -4.07 4.71 3.36
C PHE A 37 -3.16 3.58 3.86
N GLY A 38 -2.04 3.96 4.48
CA GLY A 38 -1.11 3.06 5.13
C GLY A 38 -1.50 2.70 6.56
N PHE A 39 -2.48 3.41 7.14
CA PHE A 39 -3.01 3.16 8.48
C PHE A 39 -4.52 3.34 8.56
N GLU A 40 -5.16 2.53 9.42
CA GLU A 40 -6.61 2.62 9.67
C GLU A 40 -7.03 4.00 10.19
N ASP A 41 -6.27 4.55 11.13
CA ASP A 41 -6.57 5.84 11.77
C ASP A 41 -6.57 7.00 10.77
N GLU A 42 -5.72 6.95 9.74
CA GLU A 42 -5.67 7.96 8.68
C GLU A 42 -6.90 7.86 7.77
N ALA A 43 -7.30 6.65 7.40
CA ALA A 43 -8.51 6.41 6.63
C ALA A 43 -9.77 6.83 7.41
N ALA A 44 -9.82 6.53 8.71
CA ALA A 44 -10.90 6.92 9.59
C ALA A 44 -10.97 8.45 9.75
N MET A 45 -9.84 9.09 10.04
CA MET A 45 -9.75 10.55 10.13
C MET A 45 -10.18 11.23 8.83
N PHE A 46 -9.75 10.72 7.68
CA PHE A 46 -10.19 11.20 6.39
C PHE A 46 -11.73 11.12 6.31
N LEU A 47 -12.30 9.93 6.51
CA LEU A 47 -13.75 9.71 6.43
C LEU A 47 -14.56 10.58 7.39
N GLU A 48 -14.11 10.75 8.63
CA GLU A 48 -14.78 11.55 9.67
C GLU A 48 -14.79 13.05 9.37
N LEU A 49 -13.71 13.57 8.80
CA LEU A 49 -13.57 14.99 8.50
C LEU A 49 -14.19 15.38 7.15
N GLY A 50 -14.44 14.41 6.28
CA GLY A 50 -15.22 14.64 5.06
C GLY A 50 -16.72 14.48 5.25
N THR A 51 -17.48 14.86 4.23
CA THR A 51 -18.95 14.76 4.22
C THR A 51 -19.43 13.54 3.42
N TRP A 52 -18.77 12.38 3.60
CA TRP A 52 -18.99 11.18 2.80
C TRP A 52 -19.90 10.16 3.51
N SER A 53 -21.19 10.47 3.63
CA SER A 53 -22.16 9.55 4.22
C SER A 53 -22.30 8.26 3.41
N GLY A 54 -22.32 7.10 4.09
CA GLY A 54 -22.49 5.78 3.47
C GLY A 54 -21.19 5.10 3.04
N TRP A 55 -20.06 5.81 3.13
CA TRP A 55 -18.74 5.27 2.91
C TRP A 55 -18.18 4.64 4.19
N ARG A 56 -17.29 3.66 4.03
CA ARG A 56 -16.74 2.82 5.11
C ARG A 56 -15.27 2.53 4.83
N ILE A 57 -14.45 2.41 5.87
CA ILE A 57 -13.09 1.91 5.72
C ILE A 57 -13.08 0.39 5.49
N MET A 58 -12.14 -0.07 4.67
CA MET A 58 -11.93 -1.49 4.36
C MET A 58 -10.43 -1.77 4.32
N GLU A 59 -9.99 -2.74 5.13
CA GLU A 59 -8.63 -3.27 5.07
C GLU A 59 -8.45 -4.06 3.75
N THR A 60 -7.29 -3.89 3.12
CA THR A 60 -6.95 -4.57 1.88
C THR A 60 -5.48 -4.99 1.86
N THR A 61 -5.20 -6.12 1.24
CA THR A 61 -3.83 -6.53 0.94
C THR A 61 -3.31 -5.82 -0.30
N ALA A 62 -1.99 -5.80 -0.50
CA ALA A 62 -1.41 -5.38 -1.78
C ALA A 62 -1.99 -6.18 -2.97
N GLY A 63 -2.40 -7.44 -2.76
CA GLY A 63 -3.07 -8.34 -3.72
C GLY A 63 -4.36 -7.79 -4.25
N GLU A 64 -5.24 -7.53 -3.31
CA GLU A 64 -6.57 -7.00 -3.55
C GLU A 64 -6.50 -5.58 -4.08
N LEU A 65 -5.55 -4.76 -3.60
CA LEU A 65 -5.35 -3.40 -4.11
C LEU A 65 -4.96 -3.38 -5.60
N VAL A 66 -4.05 -4.26 -6.04
CA VAL A 66 -3.73 -4.42 -7.47
C VAL A 66 -4.97 -4.88 -8.25
N SER A 67 -5.77 -5.77 -7.67
CA SER A 67 -7.01 -6.26 -8.30
C SER A 67 -8.06 -5.15 -8.42
N ALA A 68 -8.20 -4.31 -7.39
CA ALA A 68 -9.09 -3.15 -7.40
C ALA A 68 -8.68 -2.16 -8.49
N LEU A 69 -7.39 -1.80 -8.58
CA LEU A 69 -6.83 -0.92 -9.63
C LEU A 69 -6.97 -1.49 -11.05
N SER A 70 -7.12 -2.81 -11.19
CA SER A 70 -7.30 -3.46 -12.49
C SER A 70 -8.78 -3.60 -12.90
N CYS A 71 -9.70 -3.64 -11.93
CA CYS A 71 -11.10 -3.98 -12.17
C CYS A 71 -12.05 -2.86 -11.74
N LEU A 72 -12.05 -2.51 -10.45
CA LEU A 72 -12.99 -1.55 -9.86
C LEU A 72 -12.60 -0.10 -10.12
N CYS A 73 -11.30 0.15 -10.33
CA CYS A 73 -10.71 1.46 -10.51
C CYS A 73 -9.91 1.52 -11.82
N ALA A 74 -10.36 0.81 -12.86
CA ALA A 74 -9.64 0.70 -14.13
C ALA A 74 -9.49 2.04 -14.89
N GLY A 75 -10.33 3.04 -14.56
CA GLY A 75 -10.27 4.40 -15.12
C GLY A 75 -9.49 5.40 -14.25
N VAL A 76 -8.92 4.97 -13.13
CA VAL A 76 -8.13 5.85 -12.25
C VAL A 76 -6.72 6.01 -12.84
N ASP A 77 -6.27 7.26 -12.97
CA ASP A 77 -4.95 7.56 -13.52
C ASP A 77 -3.86 7.60 -12.44
N ARG A 78 -4.25 7.99 -11.22
CA ARG A 78 -3.30 8.29 -10.13
C ARG A 78 -3.67 7.65 -8.80
N VAL A 79 -2.69 7.47 -7.94
CA VAL A 79 -2.86 7.01 -6.56
C VAL A 79 -2.29 8.07 -5.62
N VAL A 80 -3.03 8.36 -4.55
CA VAL A 80 -2.62 9.31 -3.53
C VAL A 80 -2.45 8.57 -2.22
N LEU A 81 -1.26 8.65 -1.63
CA LEU A 81 -0.96 8.01 -0.35
C LEU A 81 -1.25 8.96 0.81
N ASP A 82 -2.00 8.46 1.79
CA ASP A 82 -2.32 9.11 3.06
C ASP A 82 -2.82 10.57 2.92
N PRO A 83 -3.84 10.82 2.08
CA PRO A 83 -4.36 12.18 1.91
C PRO A 83 -4.98 12.71 3.21
N LEU A 84 -4.75 14.00 3.48
CA LEU A 84 -5.42 14.69 4.59
C LEU A 84 -6.74 15.33 4.12
N PRO A 85 -7.80 15.27 4.93
CA PRO A 85 -9.09 15.87 4.61
C PRO A 85 -9.06 17.41 4.74
N GLY A 86 -9.79 18.11 3.86
CA GLY A 86 -10.17 19.52 4.03
C GLY A 86 -9.12 20.59 3.67
N LEU A 87 -7.92 20.24 3.20
CA LEU A 87 -7.01 21.26 2.68
C LEU A 87 -7.43 21.70 1.27
N ASP A 88 -6.99 22.88 0.85
CA ASP A 88 -6.89 23.32 -0.55
C ASP A 88 -5.78 22.52 -1.27
N VAL A 89 -5.85 21.19 -1.09
CA VAL A 89 -4.80 20.21 -1.32
C VAL A 89 -4.71 19.80 -2.77
N ALA A 90 -5.56 20.28 -3.68
CA ALA A 90 -5.53 19.79 -5.05
C ALA A 90 -4.10 19.87 -5.65
N ALA A 91 -3.35 20.94 -5.39
CA ALA A 91 -1.94 21.04 -5.77
C ALA A 91 -0.95 20.18 -4.94
N PHE A 92 -1.23 19.93 -3.66
CA PHE A 92 -0.37 19.09 -2.80
C PHE A 92 -0.60 17.60 -3.05
N VAL A 93 -1.85 17.20 -3.22
CA VAL A 93 -2.30 15.88 -3.64
C VAL A 93 -1.77 15.55 -5.03
N ASP A 94 -1.76 16.51 -5.97
CA ASP A 94 -1.06 16.32 -7.25
C ASP A 94 0.44 16.01 -7.04
N LEU A 95 1.10 16.70 -6.11
CA LEU A 95 2.53 16.48 -5.81
C LEU A 95 2.81 15.15 -5.09
N VAL A 96 1.92 14.70 -4.20
CA VAL A 96 2.06 13.42 -3.47
C VAL A 96 1.41 12.25 -4.20
N SER A 97 0.80 12.50 -5.37
CA SER A 97 0.22 11.45 -6.19
C SER A 97 1.27 10.77 -7.07
N MET A 98 1.07 9.48 -7.29
CA MET A 98 1.89 8.65 -8.17
C MET A 98 1.03 8.08 -9.29
N GLU A 99 1.63 7.87 -10.46
CA GLU A 99 0.97 7.16 -11.55
C GLU A 99 0.54 5.76 -11.10
N ARG A 100 -0.64 5.33 -11.54
CA ARG A 100 -1.20 4.02 -11.19
C ARG A 100 -0.21 2.89 -11.50
N GLU A 101 0.44 2.92 -12.65
CA GLU A 101 1.39 1.90 -13.11
C GLU A 101 2.60 1.82 -12.17
N ALA A 102 3.16 2.97 -11.79
CA ALA A 102 4.28 3.05 -10.86
C ALA A 102 3.89 2.54 -9.47
N PHE A 103 2.66 2.82 -9.02
CA PHE A 103 2.17 2.28 -7.75
C PHE A 103 1.98 0.76 -7.79
N VAL A 104 1.42 0.22 -8.88
CA VAL A 104 1.29 -1.23 -9.07
C VAL A 104 2.66 -1.89 -9.08
N GLU A 105 3.64 -1.32 -9.79
CA GLU A 105 5.02 -1.83 -9.78
C GLU A 105 5.62 -1.81 -8.37
N TYR A 106 5.42 -0.74 -7.62
CA TYR A 106 5.83 -0.66 -6.21
C TYR A 106 5.21 -1.79 -5.37
N LEU A 107 3.89 -2.02 -5.48
CA LEU A 107 3.20 -3.09 -4.74
C LEU A 107 3.70 -4.49 -5.12
N LEU A 108 4.02 -4.71 -6.39
CA LEU A 108 4.55 -6.00 -6.86
C LEU A 108 5.99 -6.22 -6.38
N ASN A 109 6.81 -5.17 -6.33
CA ASN A 109 8.18 -5.23 -5.83
C ASN A 109 8.23 -5.39 -4.31
N ALA A 110 7.34 -4.72 -3.57
CA ALA A 110 7.21 -4.89 -2.12
C ALA A 110 6.89 -6.34 -1.72
N ARG A 111 6.18 -7.10 -2.57
CA ARG A 111 5.95 -8.54 -2.36
C ARG A 111 7.12 -9.43 -2.75
N ARG A 112 8.02 -8.94 -3.60
CA ARG A 112 9.23 -9.66 -4.03
C ARG A 112 10.37 -9.51 -3.05
N LEU A 113 10.31 -8.54 -2.12
CA LEU A 113 11.33 -8.42 -1.10
C LEU A 113 11.35 -9.71 -0.27
N PRO A 114 12.50 -10.42 -0.22
CA PRO A 114 12.63 -11.58 0.64
C PRO A 114 12.25 -11.18 2.05
N SER A 115 11.58 -12.07 2.77
CA SER A 115 11.42 -11.87 4.20
C SER A 115 12.83 -11.69 4.81
N PRO A 116 13.02 -10.90 5.89
CA PRO A 116 14.32 -10.79 6.55
C PRO A 116 14.96 -12.15 6.92
N LEU A 117 14.16 -13.23 6.92
CA LEU A 117 14.58 -14.60 7.14
C LEU A 117 15.28 -15.25 5.93
N ASP A 118 14.99 -14.82 4.70
CA ASP A 118 15.67 -15.35 3.49
C ASP A 118 17.10 -14.80 3.33
N LEU A 119 17.41 -13.67 3.98
CA LEU A 119 18.76 -13.09 3.98
C LEU A 119 19.70 -13.73 5.02
N SER A 120 19.19 -14.64 5.86
CA SER A 120 19.98 -15.28 6.93
C SER A 120 20.65 -16.61 6.53
N VAL A 121 20.35 -17.16 5.34
CA VAL A 121 20.85 -18.48 4.92
C VAL A 121 22.10 -18.45 4.04
N GLU A 122 22.55 -17.29 3.54
CA GLU A 122 23.60 -17.21 2.51
C GLU A 122 24.86 -16.42 2.93
N ALA A 123 25.34 -16.57 4.16
CA ALA A 123 26.72 -16.19 4.49
C ALA A 123 27.25 -16.90 5.74
N LEU A 124 28.01 -17.97 5.55
CA LEU A 124 29.28 -18.22 6.26
C LEU A 124 30.00 -19.42 5.61
N PRO A 125 31.18 -19.25 4.98
CA PRO A 125 31.98 -20.39 4.55
C PRO A 125 32.46 -21.17 5.78
N SER A 126 32.09 -22.45 5.85
CA SER A 126 32.51 -23.38 6.90
C SER A 126 34.03 -23.60 6.83
N GLY A 127 34.77 -22.90 7.69
CA GLY A 127 36.20 -23.14 7.89
C GLY A 127 36.42 -24.49 8.55
N ARG A 128 37.02 -25.44 7.82
CA ARG A 128 37.58 -26.66 8.41
C ARG A 128 38.73 -26.27 9.34
N HIS A 129 38.60 -26.63 10.61
CA HIS A 129 39.72 -26.58 11.55
C HIS A 129 40.59 -27.82 11.32
N ASP A 130 41.71 -27.65 10.63
CA ASP A 130 42.81 -28.63 10.62
C ASP A 130 43.35 -28.75 12.05
N ARG A 131 43.30 -29.96 12.62
CA ARG A 131 44.06 -30.32 13.82
C ARG A 131 45.48 -30.64 13.37
N SER A 132 46.37 -29.66 13.48
CA SER A 132 47.80 -29.95 13.53
C SER A 132 48.15 -30.44 14.92
N SER A 133 48.73 -31.63 14.96
CA SER A 133 49.55 -32.18 16.03
C SER A 133 50.56 -31.14 16.52
N ASP A 134 50.77 -31.05 17.84
CA ASP A 134 52.02 -31.46 18.50
C ASP A 134 51.92 -31.18 20.00
N VAL A 135 52.66 -31.96 20.80
CA VAL A 135 53.41 -31.57 22.01
C VAL A 135 53.70 -32.83 22.84
N GLY A 136 55.00 -33.13 22.94
CA GLY A 136 55.65 -33.50 24.20
C GLY A 136 55.97 -34.96 24.40
#